data_AF-A0A963PVL5-F1
#
_entry.id   AF-A0A963PVL5-F1
#
_cell.length_a   1.000
_cell.length_b   1.000
_cell.length_c   1.000
_cell.angle_alpha   90.00
_cell.angle_beta   90.00
_cell.angle_gamma   90.00
#
_symmetry.space_group_name_H-M   'P 1'
#
loop_
_entity.id
_entity.type
_entity.pdbx_description
1 polymer ?
#
loop_
_entity_poly.entity_id
_entity_poly.type
_entity_poly.pdbx_seq_one_letter_code
_entity_poly.pdbx_strand_id
1 'polypeptide(L)'
;MQSIYRALAGCAAAAVLAMSFTAPAAAQATDFPSKPVRIVVTFPPGGSADAVVRMLVPRLNEKLGQSVIVDNRPGAGGNIGLTVVAKAAPGDGYTLGVGAAGALSANVSLYAQMPFDPVKDLKPVSMLAAIPFVIIGHPSVAARNQADL
;
A
#
# COMPACT_ATOMS: atom_id res chain seq x y z
N MET A 1 -47.20 -39.04 -33.57
CA MET A 1 -46.19 -39.40 -32.54
C MET A 1 -44.74 -39.14 -32.97
N GLN A 2 -44.32 -39.41 -34.22
CA GLN A 2 -42.93 -39.22 -34.67
C GLN A 2 -42.43 -37.75 -34.79
N SER A 3 -43.33 -36.78 -34.96
CA SER A 3 -42.98 -35.35 -35.08
C SER A 3 -42.57 -34.70 -33.75
N ILE A 4 -43.14 -35.17 -32.63
CA ILE A 4 -42.84 -34.67 -31.28
C ILE A 4 -41.43 -35.08 -30.85
N TYR A 5 -40.99 -36.30 -31.19
CA TYR A 5 -39.64 -36.78 -30.88
C TYR A 5 -38.54 -36.02 -31.66
N ARG A 6 -38.83 -35.53 -32.87
CA ARG A 6 -37.89 -34.70 -33.66
C ARG A 6 -37.73 -33.29 -33.08
N ALA A 7 -38.82 -32.70 -32.57
CA ALA A 7 -38.78 -31.39 -31.91
C ALA A 7 -38.06 -31.44 -30.55
N LEU A 8 -38.25 -32.51 -29.77
CA LEU A 8 -37.53 -32.76 -28.52
C LEU A 8 -36.02 -33.01 -28.74
N ALA A 9 -35.64 -33.72 -29.80
CA ALA A 9 -34.24 -33.94 -30.16
C ALA A 9 -33.52 -32.64 -30.56
N GLY A 10 -34.21 -31.71 -31.23
CA GLY A 10 -33.66 -30.41 -31.61
C GLY A 10 -33.38 -29.49 -30.40
N CYS A 11 -34.27 -29.48 -29.40
CA CYS A 11 -34.07 -28.71 -28.17
C CYS A 11 -32.93 -29.27 -27.30
N ALA A 12 -32.74 -30.59 -27.27
CA ALA A 12 -31.65 -31.22 -26.54
C ALA A 12 -30.28 -30.89 -27.14
N ALA A 13 -30.16 -30.83 -28.47
CA ALA A 13 -28.90 -30.49 -29.14
C ALA A 13 -28.50 -29.02 -28.95
N ALA A 14 -29.46 -28.10 -28.88
CA ALA A 14 -29.21 -26.68 -28.64
C ALA A 14 -28.75 -26.41 -27.19
N ALA A 15 -29.26 -27.17 -26.21
CA ALA A 15 -28.85 -27.04 -24.81
C ALA A 15 -27.40 -27.52 -24.57
N VAL A 16 -26.92 -28.53 -25.32
CA VAL A 16 -25.55 -29.03 -25.20
C VAL A 16 -24.52 -28.07 -25.84
N LEU A 17 -24.87 -27.40 -26.95
CA LEU A 17 -24.00 -26.36 -27.54
C LEU A 17 -23.92 -25.09 -26.67
N ALA A 18 -24.99 -24.73 -25.95
CA ALA A 18 -24.98 -23.58 -25.05
C ALA A 18 -24.10 -23.80 -23.80
N MET A 19 -23.96 -25.06 -23.34
CA MET A 19 -23.07 -25.41 -22.22
C MET A 19 -21.58 -25.49 -22.61
N SER A 20 -21.25 -25.40 -23.90
CA SER A 20 -19.85 -25.50 -24.37
C SER A 20 -19.09 -24.17 -24.35
N PHE A 21 -19.77 -23.05 -24.10
CA PHE A 21 -19.17 -21.70 -24.06
C PHE A 21 -18.92 -21.16 -22.65
N THR A 22 -19.24 -21.90 -21.60
CA THR A 22 -18.81 -21.58 -20.23
C THR A 22 -17.41 -22.10 -20.00
N ALA A 23 -16.42 -21.61 -20.77
CA ALA A 23 -15.05 -21.70 -20.31
C ALA A 23 -14.96 -20.93 -18.99
N PRO A 24 -14.39 -21.51 -17.91
CA PRO A 24 -14.13 -20.73 -16.72
C PRO A 24 -13.28 -19.55 -17.17
N ALA A 25 -13.75 -18.33 -16.90
CA ALA A 25 -12.90 -17.16 -16.95
C ALA A 25 -11.80 -17.43 -15.92
N ALA A 26 -10.71 -18.05 -16.37
CA ALA A 26 -9.48 -18.11 -15.63
C ALA A 26 -9.18 -16.65 -15.33
N ALA A 27 -9.31 -16.29 -14.05
CA ALA A 27 -8.86 -15.00 -13.57
C ALA A 27 -7.46 -14.81 -14.16
N GLN A 28 -7.32 -13.88 -15.12
CA GLN A 28 -6.02 -13.48 -15.58
C GLN A 28 -5.35 -12.93 -14.34
N ALA A 29 -4.50 -13.75 -13.72
CA ALA A 29 -3.52 -13.28 -12.78
C ALA A 29 -2.74 -12.24 -13.57
N THR A 30 -3.13 -10.98 -13.38
CA THR A 30 -2.39 -9.88 -13.94
C THR A 30 -1.11 -9.89 -13.13
N ASP A 31 0.02 -10.16 -13.77
CA ASP A 31 1.32 -10.15 -13.12
C ASP A 31 1.45 -8.82 -12.37
N PHE A 32 1.40 -8.90 -11.04
CA PHE A 32 1.53 -7.73 -10.20
C PHE A 32 3.03 -7.46 -9.98
N PRO A 33 3.49 -6.21 -10.14
CA PRO A 33 2.76 -5.04 -10.63
C PRO A 33 2.79 -4.90 -12.16
N SER A 34 1.70 -4.42 -12.77
CA SER A 34 1.60 -4.13 -14.21
C SER A 34 1.72 -2.64 -14.56
N LYS A 35 1.86 -1.79 -13.55
CA LYS A 35 2.03 -0.33 -13.64
C LYS A 35 2.86 0.17 -12.45
N PRO A 36 3.32 1.42 -12.45
CA PRO A 36 4.09 1.98 -11.35
C PRO A 36 3.44 1.82 -9.97
N VAL A 37 4.26 1.52 -8.96
CA VAL A 37 3.84 1.45 -7.56
C VAL A 37 4.17 2.78 -6.88
N ARG A 38 3.21 3.37 -6.18
CA ARG A 38 3.40 4.61 -5.41
C ARG A 38 3.71 4.28 -3.95
N ILE A 39 4.78 4.88 -3.42
CA ILE A 39 5.10 4.85 -1.99
C ILE A 39 4.87 6.26 -1.43
N VAL A 40 3.88 6.39 -0.56
CA VAL A 40 3.58 7.62 0.17
C VAL A 40 4.50 7.71 1.38
N VAL A 41 5.37 8.72 1.40
CA VAL A 41 6.25 9.04 2.53
C VAL A 41 5.59 10.10 3.39
N THR A 42 5.43 9.83 4.68
CA THR A 42 4.65 10.67 5.62
C THR A 42 5.44 11.85 6.20
N PHE A 43 6.64 12.10 5.68
CA PHE A 43 7.59 13.12 6.13
C PHE A 43 8.13 13.96 4.95
N PRO A 44 8.68 15.16 5.21
CA PRO A 44 9.26 15.99 4.17
C PRO A 44 10.38 15.28 3.38
N PRO A 45 10.60 15.66 2.11
CA PRO A 45 11.74 15.18 1.33
C PRO A 45 13.08 15.45 2.03
N GLY A 46 14.04 14.54 1.89
CA GLY A 46 15.36 14.64 2.51
C GLY A 46 15.43 14.23 4.00
N GLY A 47 14.30 13.92 4.64
CA GLY A 47 14.29 13.33 5.97
C GLY A 47 14.71 11.86 5.99
N SER A 48 14.89 11.28 7.18
CA SER A 48 15.35 9.90 7.36
C SER A 48 14.48 8.86 6.64
N ALA A 49 13.15 8.97 6.75
CA ALA A 49 12.22 8.08 6.05
C ALA A 49 12.31 8.19 4.52
N ASP A 50 12.45 9.40 3.99
CA ASP A 50 12.59 9.64 2.54
C ASP A 50 13.91 9.06 2.02
N ALA A 51 15.01 9.28 2.75
CA ALA A 51 16.33 8.73 2.41
C ALA A 51 16.30 7.20 2.32
N VAL A 52 15.74 6.52 3.33
CA VAL A 52 15.65 5.05 3.35
C VAL A 52 14.86 4.52 2.14
N VAL A 53 13.71 5.11 1.82
CA VAL A 53 12.91 4.68 0.65
C VAL A 53 13.69 4.87 -0.63
N ARG A 54 14.30 6.05 -0.83
CA ARG A 54 15.06 6.35 -2.05
C ARG A 54 16.27 5.45 -2.25
N MET A 55 16.91 4.99 -1.16
CA MET A 55 17.96 3.97 -1.22
C MET A 55 17.44 2.62 -1.73
N LEU A 56 16.18 2.28 -1.46
CA LEU A 56 15.57 1.01 -1.86
C LEU A 56 14.99 1.05 -3.29
N VAL A 57 14.59 2.22 -3.78
CA VAL A 57 13.93 2.39 -5.09
C VAL A 57 14.65 1.67 -6.23
N PRO A 58 15.98 1.77 -6.42
CA PRO A 58 16.65 1.06 -7.52
C PRO A 58 16.45 -0.46 -7.47
N ARG A 59 16.56 -1.05 -6.27
CA ARG A 59 16.40 -2.50 -6.06
C ARG A 59 14.94 -2.92 -6.18
N LEU A 60 14.01 -2.08 -5.72
CA LEU A 60 12.59 -2.32 -5.89
C LEU A 60 12.19 -2.27 -7.37
N ASN A 61 12.67 -1.29 -8.13
CA ASN A 61 12.42 -1.21 -9.57
C ASN A 61 12.89 -2.46 -10.30
N GLU A 62 14.10 -2.95 -9.98
CA GLU A 62 14.66 -4.17 -10.56
C GLU A 62 13.81 -5.41 -10.21
N LYS A 63 13.39 -5.55 -8.95
CA LYS A 63 12.60 -6.71 -8.50
C LYS A 63 11.15 -6.69 -8.99
N LEU A 64 10.54 -5.51 -9.07
CA LEU A 64 9.14 -5.35 -9.45
C LEU A 64 8.95 -5.27 -10.96
N GLY A 65 10.00 -4.98 -11.72
CA GLY A 65 9.89 -4.71 -13.17
C GLY A 65 9.08 -3.46 -13.51
N GLN A 66 8.72 -2.65 -12.51
CA GLN A 66 7.94 -1.42 -12.62
C GLN A 66 8.60 -0.32 -11.79
N SER A 67 8.41 0.92 -12.20
CA SER A 67 8.94 2.07 -11.46
C SER A 67 8.21 2.27 -10.12
N VAL A 68 8.97 2.59 -9.09
CA VAL A 68 8.47 3.07 -7.80
C VAL A 68 8.46 4.60 -7.79
N ILE A 69 7.30 5.18 -7.49
CA ILE A 69 7.10 6.62 -7.38
C ILE A 69 7.07 7.02 -5.90
N VAL A 70 8.02 7.85 -5.47
CA VAL A 70 8.07 8.38 -4.11
C VAL A 70 7.25 9.68 -4.03
N ASP A 71 6.23 9.70 -3.18
CA ASP A 71 5.34 10.85 -2.97
C ASP A 71 5.35 11.29 -1.50
N ASN A 72 5.97 12.43 -1.21
CA ASN A 72 6.06 12.98 0.14
C ASN A 72 4.78 13.75 0.50
N ARG A 73 4.05 13.28 1.53
CA ARG A 73 2.82 13.87 2.07
C ARG A 73 2.95 14.13 3.57
N PRO A 74 3.74 15.15 3.98
CA PRO A 74 3.96 15.46 5.39
C PRO A 74 2.74 16.11 6.06
N GLY A 75 2.73 16.08 7.39
CA GLY A 75 1.82 16.83 8.23
C GLY A 75 1.02 15.98 9.22
N ALA A 76 0.56 16.63 10.30
CA ALA A 76 -0.19 16.01 11.40
C ALA A 76 0.46 14.72 11.95
N GLY A 77 1.78 14.76 12.20
CA GLY A 77 2.53 13.59 12.70
C GLY A 77 2.50 12.37 11.76
N GLY A 78 2.22 12.57 10.48
CA GLY A 78 2.10 11.52 9.46
C GLY A 78 0.67 11.11 9.11
N ASN A 79 -0.34 11.65 9.82
CA ASN A 79 -1.74 11.32 9.56
C ASN A 79 -2.19 11.68 8.15
N ILE A 80 -1.73 12.81 7.59
CA ILE A 80 -2.11 13.24 6.24
C ILE A 80 -1.70 12.19 5.20
N GLY A 81 -0.45 11.75 5.23
CA GLY A 81 0.04 10.73 4.30
C GLY A 81 -0.62 9.37 4.48
N LEU A 82 -0.75 8.87 5.72
CA LEU A 82 -1.38 7.56 5.95
C LEU A 82 -2.89 7.56 5.67
N THR A 83 -3.57 8.71 5.77
CA THR A 83 -4.98 8.81 5.34
C THR A 83 -5.13 8.53 3.85
N VAL A 84 -4.19 9.00 3.01
CA VAL A 84 -4.19 8.71 1.57
C VAL A 84 -4.04 7.20 1.33
N VAL A 85 -3.20 6.53 2.11
CA VAL A 85 -2.93 5.09 1.98
C VAL A 85 -4.11 4.27 2.48
N ALA A 86 -4.67 4.60 3.64
CA ALA A 86 -5.83 3.93 4.23
C ALA A 86 -7.08 4.03 3.33
N LYS A 87 -7.22 5.14 2.59
CA LYS A 87 -8.33 5.37 1.64
C LYS A 87 -8.01 4.94 0.20
N ALA A 88 -6.81 4.43 -0.07
CA ALA A 88 -6.47 3.91 -1.39
C ALA A 88 -7.29 2.65 -1.69
N ALA A 89 -7.36 2.26 -2.97
CA ALA A 89 -8.07 1.05 -3.40
C ALA A 89 -7.61 -0.15 -2.56
N PRO A 90 -8.50 -0.76 -1.75
CA PRO A 90 -8.07 -1.74 -0.77
C PRO A 90 -7.44 -2.98 -1.43
N GLY A 91 -6.19 -3.25 -1.09
CA GLY A 91 -5.53 -4.53 -1.40
C GLY A 91 -4.96 -4.70 -2.81
N ASP A 92 -4.95 -3.65 -3.65
CA ASP A 92 -4.39 -3.74 -5.01
C ASP A 92 -2.85 -3.65 -5.05
N GLY A 93 -2.21 -3.25 -3.95
CA GLY A 93 -0.76 -3.17 -3.80
C GLY A 93 -0.08 -1.98 -4.50
N TYR A 94 -0.82 -1.12 -5.22
CA TYR A 94 -0.23 -0.01 -5.99
C TYR A 94 0.00 1.25 -5.17
N THR A 95 -0.60 1.36 -3.99
CA THR A 95 -0.33 2.46 -3.04
C THR A 95 0.14 1.88 -1.72
N LEU A 96 1.42 2.10 -1.41
CA LEU A 96 2.05 1.73 -0.15
C LEU A 96 2.33 2.98 0.68
N GLY A 97 2.42 2.83 1.99
CA GLY A 97 2.70 3.91 2.92
C GLY A 97 3.92 3.62 3.79
N VAL A 98 4.76 4.64 3.99
CA VAL A 98 5.78 4.59 5.05
C VAL A 98 5.17 5.10 6.33
N GLY A 99 4.77 4.15 7.18
CA GLY A 99 4.31 4.43 8.53
C GLY A 99 5.48 4.56 9.50
N ALA A 100 5.26 5.36 10.55
CA ALA A 100 6.17 5.53 11.67
C ALA A 100 5.39 5.52 12.99
N ALA A 101 6.10 5.42 14.11
CA ALA A 101 5.50 5.31 15.46
C ALA A 101 4.49 6.42 15.78
N GLY A 102 4.67 7.63 15.22
CA GLY A 102 3.72 8.73 15.32
C GLY A 102 2.33 8.33 14.84
N ALA A 103 2.14 8.23 13.53
CA ALA A 103 0.83 7.95 12.93
C ALA A 103 0.29 6.52 13.19
N LEU A 104 1.16 5.54 13.44
CA LEU A 104 0.75 4.15 13.68
C LEU A 104 0.40 3.84 15.14
N SER A 105 0.81 4.69 16.10
CA SER A 105 0.62 4.41 17.53
C SER A 105 0.38 5.68 18.35
N ALA A 106 1.35 6.60 18.41
CA ALA A 106 1.28 7.75 19.31
C ALA A 106 0.09 8.67 19.02
N ASN A 107 -0.23 8.89 17.74
CA ASN A 107 -1.30 9.80 17.35
C ASN A 107 -2.69 9.35 17.83
N VAL A 108 -2.89 8.05 18.08
CA VAL A 108 -4.16 7.51 18.60
C VAL A 108 -4.50 8.09 19.98
N SER A 109 -3.49 8.41 20.79
CA SER A 109 -3.68 9.06 22.11
C SER A 109 -3.51 10.57 22.09
N LEU A 110 -2.92 11.14 21.02
CA LEU A 110 -2.60 12.57 20.93
C LEU A 110 -3.63 13.38 20.13
N TYR A 111 -4.32 12.76 19.16
CA TYR A 111 -5.34 13.43 18.36
C TYR A 111 -6.73 13.03 18.87
N ALA A 112 -7.58 14.02 19.13
CA ALA A 112 -8.97 13.79 19.55
C ALA A 112 -9.77 12.97 18.53
N GLN A 113 -9.41 13.08 17.24
CA GLN A 113 -10.01 12.32 16.15
C GLN A 113 -8.93 11.87 15.18
N MET A 114 -8.85 10.55 14.99
CA MET A 114 -7.97 9.94 14.00
C MET A 114 -8.70 9.79 12.65
N PRO A 115 -8.03 10.08 11.51
CA PRO A 115 -8.64 9.97 10.19
C PRO A 115 -8.68 8.53 9.62
N PHE A 116 -8.08 7.57 10.32
CA PHE A 116 -8.09 6.14 10.02
C PHE A 116 -7.77 5.33 11.30
N ASP A 117 -8.14 4.05 11.32
CA ASP A 117 -7.75 3.07 12.33
C ASP A 117 -6.44 2.37 11.87
N PRO A 118 -5.30 2.55 12.57
CA PRO A 118 -4.01 2.04 12.12
C PRO A 118 -3.92 0.51 12.09
N VAL A 119 -4.83 -0.19 12.78
CA VAL A 119 -4.87 -1.66 12.83
C VAL A 119 -5.81 -2.22 11.77
N LYS A 120 -6.98 -1.59 11.56
CA LYS A 120 -8.00 -2.09 10.63
C LYS A 120 -7.81 -1.62 9.20
N ASP A 121 -7.38 -0.39 9.01
CA ASP A 121 -7.38 0.25 7.69
C ASP A 121 -6.04 0.10 6.96
N LEU A 122 -5.01 -0.43 7.63
CA LEU A 122 -3.68 -0.62 7.07
C LEU A 122 -3.24 -2.08 7.19
N LYS A 123 -2.64 -2.61 6.12
CA LYS A 123 -2.04 -3.95 6.10
C LYS A 123 -0.52 -3.84 6.25
N PRO A 124 0.09 -4.44 7.30
CA PRO A 124 1.55 -4.46 7.44
C PRO A 124 2.19 -5.23 6.28
N VAL A 125 3.25 -4.67 5.69
CA VAL A 125 4.02 -5.31 4.62
C VAL A 125 5.35 -5.84 5.16
N SER A 126 6.18 -4.94 5.70
CA SER A 126 7.47 -5.28 6.28
C SER A 126 7.99 -4.12 7.15
N MET A 127 8.96 -4.41 8.02
CA MET A 127 9.71 -3.37 8.73
C MET A 127 10.79 -2.80 7.81
N LEU A 128 10.70 -1.50 7.54
CA LEU A 128 11.62 -0.82 6.62
C LEU A 128 13.02 -0.61 7.23
N ALA A 129 13.06 -0.09 8.46
CA ALA A 129 14.26 0.18 9.21
C ALA A 129 13.91 0.37 10.70
N ALA A 130 14.87 0.09 11.58
CA ALA A 130 14.85 0.54 12.96
C ALA A 130 15.77 1.77 13.07
N ILE A 131 15.20 2.92 13.40
CA ILE A 131 15.92 4.21 13.42
C ILE A 131 16.03 4.66 14.87
N PRO A 132 17.23 4.67 15.49
CA PRO A 132 17.41 5.21 16.82
C PRO A 132 17.25 6.74 16.80
N PHE A 133 16.66 7.30 17.86
CA PHE A 133 16.60 8.74 18.07
C PHE A 133 17.88 9.23 18.76
N VAL A 134 18.32 10.43 18.39
CA VAL A 134 19.48 11.10 18.97
C VAL A 134 19.06 12.48 19.50
N ILE A 135 19.61 12.86 20.65
CA ILE A 135 19.44 14.20 21.22
C ILE A 135 20.52 15.09 20.61
N ILE A 136 20.12 16.19 19.99
CA ILE A 136 21.04 17.15 19.34
C ILE A 136 20.68 18.56 19.84
N GLY A 137 21.69 19.30 20.29
CA GLY A 137 21.59 20.73 20.60
C GLY A 137 22.15 21.58 19.46
N HIS A 138 21.62 22.80 19.30
CA HIS A 138 22.25 23.80 18.43
C HIS A 138 23.67 24.13 18.97
N PRO A 139 24.67 24.45 18.13
CA PRO A 139 26.03 24.74 18.60
C PRO A 139 26.16 25.87 19.62
N SER A 140 25.16 26.75 19.74
CA SER A 140 25.11 27.81 20.75
C SER A 140 24.67 27.33 22.14
N VAL A 141 24.18 26.09 22.27
CA VAL A 141 23.82 25.50 23.55
C VAL A 141 25.12 25.11 24.26
N ALA A 142 25.34 25.64 25.47
CA ALA A 142 26.59 25.44 26.21
C ALA A 142 26.75 24.01 26.80
N ALA A 143 25.69 23.20 26.74
CA ALA A 143 25.68 21.82 27.18
C ALA A 143 26.68 20.98 26.38
N ARG A 144 27.53 20.22 27.08
CA ARG A 144 28.56 19.36 26.45
C ARG A 144 28.28 17.87 26.58
N ASN A 145 27.27 17.50 27.35
CA ASN A 145 26.81 16.15 27.55
C ASN A 145 25.31 16.18 27.89
N GLN A 146 24.68 15.00 27.96
CA GLN A 146 23.24 14.90 28.23
C GLN A 146 22.84 15.42 29.62
N ALA A 147 23.71 15.35 30.63
CA ALA A 147 23.38 15.83 31.97
C ALA A 147 23.33 17.36 32.04
N ASP A 148 24.07 18.04 31.15
CA ASP A 148 24.15 19.50 31.07
C ASP A 148 23.14 20.11 30.07
N LEU A 149 22.38 19.28 29.36
CA LEU A 149 21.35 19.65 28.35
C LEU A 149 20.02 20.00 29.03
#